data_AF-A0A973FUM1-F1
#
_entry.id   AF-A0A973FUM1-F1
#
_cell.length_a   1.000
_cell.length_b   1.000
_cell.length_c   1.000
_cell.angle_alpha   90.00
_cell.angle_beta   90.00
_cell.angle_gamma   90.00
#
_symmetry.space_group_name_H-M   'P 1'
#
loop_
_entity.id
_entity.type
_entity.pdbx_description
1 polymer ?
#
loop_
_entity_poly.entity_id
_entity_poly.type
_entity_poly.pdbx_seq_one_letter_code
_entity_poly.pdbx_strand_id
1 'polypeptide(L)'
;MKKTIITSAIFLFALFTAISGFALTPQQVIALKKAGVSDQTIQMMLKQEERKDPYATIGTREVKDKDGNTVIIYTTGGNTNSAADDEEKKNVERAWEMLNNIIIKK
;
A
#
# COMPACT_ATOMS: atom_id res chain seq x y z
N MET A 1 40.32 -2.09 -9.08
CA MET A 1 39.63 -0.78 -9.05
C MET A 1 38.50 -0.67 -10.07
N LYS A 2 38.70 -0.95 -11.36
CA LYS A 2 37.61 -0.89 -12.37
C LYS A 2 36.46 -1.88 -12.09
N LYS A 3 36.78 -3.12 -11.68
CA LYS A 3 35.79 -4.17 -11.38
C LYS A 3 34.93 -3.88 -10.15
N THR A 4 35.51 -3.27 -9.11
CA THR A 4 34.80 -2.89 -7.87
C THR A 4 33.84 -1.71 -8.07
N ILE A 5 34.15 -0.81 -8.99
CA ILE A 5 33.25 0.28 -9.40
C ILE A 5 32.06 -0.28 -10.17
N ILE A 6 32.28 -1.22 -11.09
CA ILE A 6 31.20 -1.86 -11.87
C ILE A 6 30.25 -2.63 -10.94
N THR A 7 30.76 -3.40 -9.98
CA THR A 7 29.91 -4.12 -9.02
C THR A 7 29.11 -3.16 -8.12
N SER A 8 29.71 -2.04 -7.70
CA SER A 8 29.01 -1.03 -6.90
C SER A 8 27.92 -0.31 -7.71
N ALA A 9 28.16 -0.02 -9.00
CA ALA A 9 27.18 0.60 -9.88
C ALA A 9 25.98 -0.33 -10.15
N ILE A 10 26.20 -1.63 -10.34
CA ILE A 10 25.13 -2.62 -10.52
C ILE A 10 24.29 -2.74 -9.24
N PHE A 11 24.93 -2.74 -8.07
CA PHE A 11 24.24 -2.78 -6.78
C PHE A 11 23.40 -1.52 -6.54
N LEU A 12 23.93 -0.34 -6.90
CA LEU A 12 23.22 0.93 -6.78
C LEU A 12 22.02 1.01 -7.76
N PHE A 13 22.16 0.49 -8.97
CA PHE A 13 21.07 0.43 -9.95
C PHE A 13 19.94 -0.50 -9.50
N ALA A 14 20.27 -1.64 -8.89
CA ALA A 14 19.28 -2.57 -8.32
C ALA A 14 18.48 -1.96 -7.15
N LEU A 15 19.09 -1.08 -6.36
CA LEU A 15 18.39 -0.34 -5.30
C LEU A 15 17.40 0.70 -5.86
N PHE A 16 17.67 1.25 -7.05
CA PHE A 16 16.82 2.25 -7.69
C PHE A 16 15.50 1.69 -8.22
N THR A 17 15.46 0.43 -8.64
CA THR A 17 14.24 -0.20 -9.18
C THR A 17 13.22 -0.57 -8.10
N ALA A 18 13.63 -0.66 -6.84
CA ALA A 18 12.77 -1.09 -5.72
C ALA A 18 11.78 -0.02 -5.23
N ILE A 19 11.81 1.21 -5.77
CA ILE A 19 11.02 2.36 -5.28
C ILE A 19 9.73 2.56 -6.11
N SER A 20 9.48 1.73 -7.13
CA SER A 20 8.23 1.81 -7.89
C SER A 20 7.07 1.29 -7.04
N GLY A 21 6.48 2.17 -6.23
CA GLY A 21 5.18 1.94 -5.61
C GLY A 21 4.14 1.89 -6.73
N PHE A 22 3.66 0.69 -7.05
CA PHE A 22 2.55 0.52 -7.97
C PHE A 22 1.27 0.95 -7.25
N ALA A 23 0.88 2.20 -7.45
CA ALA A 23 -0.46 2.68 -7.13
C ALA A 23 -1.39 2.53 -8.34
N LEU A 24 -2.70 2.58 -8.11
CA LEU A 24 -3.75 2.58 -9.13
C LEU A 24 -3.48 3.72 -10.12
N THR A 25 -3.24 3.34 -11.37
CA THR A 25 -3.06 4.32 -12.46
C THR A 25 -4.40 4.94 -12.87
N PRO A 26 -4.40 6.16 -13.45
CA PRO A 26 -5.63 6.79 -13.95
C PRO A 26 -6.41 5.91 -14.95
N GLN A 27 -5.71 5.14 -15.79
CA GLN A 27 -6.31 4.22 -16.73
C GLN A 27 -7.04 3.07 -16.03
N GLN A 28 -6.46 2.55 -14.95
CA GLN A 28 -7.08 1.51 -14.12
C GLN A 28 -8.31 2.06 -13.39
N VAL A 29 -8.27 3.28 -12.87
CA VAL A 29 -9.43 3.97 -12.29
C VAL A 29 -10.56 4.08 -13.32
N ILE A 30 -10.26 4.54 -14.54
CA ILE A 30 -11.26 4.65 -15.62
C ILE A 30 -11.84 3.28 -15.97
N ALA A 31 -11.02 2.22 -16.02
CA ALA A 31 -11.48 0.88 -16.30
C ALA A 31 -12.43 0.35 -15.22
N LEU A 32 -12.12 0.59 -13.94
CA LEU A 32 -12.98 0.24 -12.81
C LEU A 32 -14.31 0.98 -12.84
N LYS A 33 -14.30 2.29 -13.15
CA LYS A 33 -15.54 3.07 -13.34
C LYS A 33 -16.40 2.49 -14.46
N LYS A 34 -15.79 2.18 -15.61
CA LYS A 34 -16.50 1.58 -16.75
C LYS A 34 -17.07 0.18 -16.44
N ALA A 35 -16.42 -0.54 -15.53
CA ALA A 35 -16.87 -1.85 -15.08
C ALA A 35 -17.95 -1.77 -13.98
N GLY A 36 -18.36 -0.57 -13.56
CA GLY A 36 -19.42 -0.36 -12.58
C GLY A 36 -18.96 -0.32 -11.13
N VAL A 37 -17.66 -0.21 -10.86
CA VAL A 37 -17.15 -0.03 -9.49
C VAL A 37 -17.45 1.39 -9.02
N SER A 38 -17.98 1.52 -7.80
CA SER A 38 -18.38 2.80 -7.23
C SER A 38 -17.19 3.69 -6.88
N ASP A 39 -17.39 5.02 -6.88
CA ASP A 39 -16.35 5.98 -6.51
C ASP A 39 -15.89 5.81 -5.05
N GLN A 40 -16.81 5.42 -4.15
CA GLN A 40 -16.48 5.11 -2.76
C GLN A 40 -15.52 3.91 -2.66
N THR A 41 -15.79 2.86 -3.42
CA THR A 41 -14.96 1.65 -3.47
C THR A 41 -13.58 1.95 -4.05
N ILE A 42 -13.51 2.73 -5.13
CA ILE A 42 -12.24 3.16 -5.75
C ILE A 42 -11.43 4.02 -4.78
N GLN A 43 -12.06 4.94 -4.05
CA GLN A 43 -11.39 5.73 -3.03
C GLN A 43 -10.83 4.86 -1.90
N MET A 44 -11.55 3.79 -1.52
CA MET A 44 -11.05 2.86 -0.51
C MET A 44 -9.87 2.04 -1.02
N MET A 45 -9.87 1.61 -2.28
CA MET A 45 -8.70 0.99 -2.92
C MET A 45 -7.48 1.91 -2.89
N LEU A 46 -7.66 3.20 -3.23
CA LEU A 46 -6.57 4.18 -3.18
C LEU A 46 -6.04 4.38 -1.75
N LYS A 47 -6.91 4.47 -0.75
CA LYS A 47 -6.52 4.56 0.68
C LYS A 47 -5.78 3.32 1.18
N GLN A 48 -6.04 2.14 0.61
CA GLN A 48 -5.29 0.92 0.95
C GLN A 48 -3.86 0.93 0.41
N GLU A 49 -3.63 1.61 -0.71
CA GLU A 49 -2.31 1.80 -1.30
C GLU A 49 -1.52 2.94 -0.63
N GLU A 50 -2.19 3.91 -0.02
CA GLU A 50 -1.52 4.87 0.86
C GLU A 50 -0.77 4.10 1.96
N ARG A 51 0.47 4.54 2.26
CA ARG A 51 1.34 3.86 3.22
C ARG A 51 0.56 3.57 4.49
N LYS A 52 0.29 2.29 4.76
CA LYS A 52 -0.27 1.85 6.03
C LYS A 52 0.66 2.38 7.11
N ASP A 53 0.11 3.24 7.95
CA ASP A 53 0.84 3.71 9.12
C ASP A 53 1.25 2.46 9.92
N PRO A 54 2.55 2.16 10.05
CA PRO A 54 3.00 0.99 10.81
C PRO A 54 2.66 1.11 12.30
N TYR A 55 2.15 2.26 12.75
CA TYR A 55 1.65 2.52 14.09
C TYR A 55 0.12 2.34 14.22
N ALA A 56 -0.62 2.04 13.14
CA ALA A 56 -2.09 1.97 13.15
C ALA A 56 -2.69 0.63 13.63
N THR A 57 -1.86 -0.38 13.90
CA THR A 57 -2.32 -1.67 14.45
C THR A 57 -2.36 -1.61 15.99
N ILE A 58 -3.34 -2.28 16.61
CA ILE A 58 -3.42 -2.43 18.06
C ILE A 58 -2.15 -3.13 18.57
N GLY A 59 -1.51 -2.56 19.59
CA GLY A 59 -0.38 -3.20 20.24
C GLY A 59 0.50 -2.28 21.07
N THR A 60 1.54 -2.87 21.64
CA THR A 60 2.58 -2.19 22.40
C THR A 60 3.90 -2.35 21.66
N ARG A 61 4.67 -1.27 21.50
CA ARG A 61 6.00 -1.32 20.87
C ARG A 61 7.03 -0.51 21.63
N GLU A 62 8.25 -1.02 21.64
CA GLU A 62 9.42 -0.28 22.09
C GLU A 62 10.07 0.43 20.90
N VAL A 63 10.34 1.72 21.06
CA VAL A 63 11.08 2.53 20.09
C VAL A 63 12.21 3.26 20.78
N LYS A 64 13.34 3.39 20.10
CA LYS A 64 14.44 4.24 20.57
C LYS A 64 14.25 5.66 20.05
N ASP A 65 14.35 6.63 20.95
CA ASP A 65 14.40 8.04 20.57
C ASP A 65 15.76 8.41 19.95
N LYS A 66 15.93 9.68 19.61
CA LYS A 66 17.16 10.21 18.99
C LYS A 66 18.38 10.13 19.92
N ASP A 67 18.13 10.06 21.22
CA ASP A 67 19.11 10.04 22.29
C ASP A 67 19.39 8.61 22.79
N GLY A 68 18.71 7.60 22.21
CA GLY A 68 18.90 6.18 22.49
C GLY A 68 18.01 5.60 23.61
N ASN A 69 17.15 6.43 24.23
CA ASN A 69 16.25 5.98 25.29
C ASN A 69 15.12 5.14 24.72
N THR A 70 14.74 4.10 25.44
CA THR A 70 13.61 3.24 25.07
C THR A 70 12.29 3.89 25.53
N VAL A 71 11.38 4.09 24.60
CA VAL A 71 10.01 4.59 24.82
C VAL A 71 9.02 3.50 24.44
N ILE A 72 8.04 3.24 25.32
CA ILE A 72 6.97 2.29 25.08
C ILE A 72 5.76 3.05 24.52
N ILE A 73 5.34 2.70 23.30
CA ILE A 73 4.13 3.24 22.66
C ILE A 73 3.02 2.20 22.78
N TYR A 74 1.86 2.62 23.30
CA TYR A 74 0.62 1.86 23.30
C TYR A 74 -0.31 2.44 22.24
N THR A 75 -0.77 1.61 21.30
CA THR A 75 -1.74 2.03 20.27
C THR A 75 -3.02 1.22 20.40
N THR A 76 -4.17 1.90 20.38
CA THR A 76 -5.51 1.30 20.38
C THR A 76 -6.02 0.94 18.98
N GLY A 77 -5.18 1.01 17.95
CA GLY A 77 -5.55 0.81 16.55
C GLY A 77 -6.42 1.94 15.98
N GLY A 78 -6.47 2.04 14.66
CA GLY A 78 -7.34 3.00 13.97
C GLY A 78 -8.83 2.64 14.11
N ASN A 79 -9.70 3.65 14.21
CA ASN A 79 -11.16 3.46 14.26
C ASN A 79 -11.68 2.82 12.97
N THR A 80 -12.09 1.55 13.01
CA THR A 80 -12.81 0.89 11.92
C THR A 80 -14.27 0.72 12.33
N ASN A 81 -15.20 1.43 11.67
CA ASN A 81 -16.63 1.24 11.88
C ASN A 81 -17.08 -0.10 11.27
N SER A 82 -17.05 -1.18 12.07
CA SER A 82 -17.02 -2.56 11.56
C SER A 82 -18.20 -3.01 10.69
N ALA A 83 -19.43 -2.48 10.86
CA ALA A 83 -20.60 -3.01 10.16
C ALA A 83 -20.76 -2.52 8.70
N ALA A 84 -20.53 -1.23 8.42
CA ALA A 84 -20.55 -0.69 7.06
C ALA A 84 -19.26 -1.03 6.28
N ASP A 85 -18.19 -1.29 7.02
CA ASP A 85 -16.86 -1.59 6.49
C ASP A 85 -16.80 -3.02 5.90
N ASP A 86 -17.62 -3.95 6.37
CA ASP A 86 -17.59 -5.35 5.91
C ASP A 86 -18.17 -5.56 4.50
N GLU A 87 -19.24 -4.85 4.15
CA GLU A 87 -19.79 -4.88 2.78
C GLU A 87 -18.85 -4.18 1.81
N GLU A 88 -18.36 -3.00 2.19
CA GLU A 88 -17.48 -2.21 1.35
C GLU A 88 -16.12 -2.91 1.13
N LYS A 89 -15.61 -3.66 2.12
CA LYS A 89 -14.44 -4.54 1.96
C LYS A 89 -14.65 -5.61 0.89
N LYS A 90 -15.83 -6.26 0.85
CA LYS A 90 -16.15 -7.25 -0.19
C LYS A 90 -16.23 -6.60 -1.58
N ASN A 91 -16.72 -5.38 -1.66
CA ASN A 91 -16.76 -4.61 -2.91
C ASN A 91 -15.34 -4.26 -3.38
N VAL A 92 -14.45 -3.88 -2.46
CA VAL A 92 -13.04 -3.64 -2.76
C VAL A 92 -12.33 -4.91 -3.22
N GLU A 93 -12.55 -6.03 -2.56
CA GLU A 93 -11.97 -7.32 -2.97
C GLU A 93 -12.39 -7.68 -4.41
N ARG A 94 -13.69 -7.61 -4.72
CA ARG A 94 -14.17 -7.83 -6.10
C ARG A 94 -13.59 -6.83 -7.10
N ALA A 95 -13.45 -5.57 -6.70
CA ALA A 95 -12.87 -4.55 -7.57
C ALA A 95 -11.39 -4.86 -7.92
N TRP A 96 -10.62 -5.40 -6.98
CA TRP A 96 -9.26 -5.92 -7.24
C TRP A 96 -9.26 -7.10 -8.21
N GLU A 97 -10.17 -8.07 -8.03
CA GLU A 97 -10.33 -9.21 -8.96
C GLU A 97 -10.69 -8.74 -10.38
N MET A 98 -11.62 -7.80 -10.49
CA MET A 98 -12.01 -7.19 -11.76
C MET A 98 -10.83 -6.47 -12.41
N LEU A 99 -10.07 -5.70 -11.64
CA LEU A 99 -8.89 -5.00 -12.13
C LEU A 99 -7.85 -5.98 -12.69
N ASN A 100 -7.56 -7.06 -11.95
CA ASN A 100 -6.60 -8.08 -12.38
C ASN A 100 -7.02 -8.72 -13.70
N ASN A 101 -8.30 -9.05 -13.84
CA ASN A 101 -8.86 -9.64 -15.06
C ASN A 101 -8.81 -8.68 -16.27
N ILE A 102 -8.87 -7.37 -16.05
CA ILE A 102 -8.72 -6.35 -17.11
C ILE A 102 -7.26 -6.25 -17.54
N ILE A 103 -6.31 -6.30 -16.61
CA ILE A 103 -4.87 -6.22 -16.90
C ILE A 103 -4.40 -7.47 -17.67
N ILE A 104 -4.88 -8.67 -17.31
CA ILE A 104 -4.49 -9.93 -17.95
C ILE A 104 -5.00 -10.05 -19.40
N LYS A 105 -6.09 -9.34 -19.76
CA LYS A 105 -6.66 -9.34 -21.11
C LYS A 105 -6.00 -8.33 -22.07
N LYS A 106 -4.96 -7.62 -21.64
CA LYS A 106 -4.19 -6.67 -22.45
C LYS A 106 -2.89 -7.32 -22.94
#